data_AF-A0A4R4T1W6-F1
#
_entry.id   AF-A0A4R4T1W6-F1
#
_cell.length_a   1.000
_cell.length_b   1.000
_cell.length_c   1.000
_cell.angle_alpha   90.00
_cell.angle_beta   90.00
_cell.angle_gamma   90.00
#
_symmetry.space_group_name_H-M   'P 1'
#
loop_
_entity.id
_entity.type
_entity.pdbx_description
1 polymer ?
#
loop_
_entity_poly.entity_id
_entity_poly.type
_entity_poly.pdbx_seq_one_letter_code
_entity_poly.pdbx_strand_id
1 'polypeptide(L)'
;MNRGTGVRRKFGSLLCCVTVFVLFGCSGQDDPRSGPTDEATGRVIEDGMPAADVCDASLSPSAQESLVALAGDDVFTDRIDTRPPADLDEFVQRVMGPEAFSERFCQIYTATHWDNPLLAIEFLWFDEAPTPDASAPSDQRPYAAGEVAYYGDGGGVIAFPCSARGAATEEYLSAALSLSALVVAPDEDQLMDILNSVSRAVADGLGCLAESGLPEGAPERVAG
;
A
#
# COMPACT_ATOMS: atom_id res chain seq x y z
N MET A 1 8.72 -32.94 52.24
CA MET A 1 9.84 -32.20 52.87
C MET A 1 10.73 -31.65 51.76
N ASN A 2 11.34 -30.46 51.79
CA ASN A 2 11.29 -29.38 52.77
C ASN A 2 11.26 -28.00 52.07
N ARG A 3 10.54 -27.09 52.71
CA ARG A 3 10.60 -25.63 52.54
C ARG A 3 12.02 -25.11 52.76
N GLY A 4 12.45 -24.14 51.96
CA GLY A 4 13.63 -23.28 52.20
C GLY A 4 13.23 -21.81 52.22
N THR A 5 12.90 -21.27 53.39
CA THR A 5 12.55 -19.84 53.59
C THR A 5 13.79 -19.02 53.98
N GLY A 6 14.13 -17.98 53.22
CA GLY A 6 15.12 -16.97 53.59
C GLY A 6 14.45 -15.61 53.82
N VAL A 7 14.60 -15.03 55.02
CA VAL A 7 13.80 -13.87 55.48
C VAL A 7 14.65 -12.89 56.32
N ARG A 8 14.50 -11.56 56.04
CA ARG A 8 14.96 -10.39 56.85
C ARG A 8 16.50 -10.18 56.91
N ARG A 9 17.05 -8.99 57.23
CA ARG A 9 16.64 -7.73 57.93
C ARG A 9 17.43 -6.54 57.30
N LYS A 10 16.85 -5.37 57.00
CA LYS A 10 16.53 -4.15 57.82
C LYS A 10 17.64 -3.08 57.93
N PHE A 11 17.21 -1.80 58.04
CA PHE A 11 17.94 -0.54 58.35
C PHE A 11 18.90 -0.07 57.23
N GLY A 12 18.97 1.19 56.77
CA GLY A 12 18.20 2.45 57.02
C GLY A 12 18.47 3.43 55.84
N SER A 13 18.24 4.75 55.90
CA SER A 13 17.64 5.60 56.95
C SER A 13 17.17 6.97 56.40
N LEU A 14 16.23 7.58 57.13
CA LEU A 14 15.78 8.98 57.28
C LEU A 14 16.51 10.18 56.59
N LEU A 15 15.73 11.27 56.38
CA LEU A 15 16.11 12.66 55.98
C LEU A 15 16.51 12.84 54.49
N CYS A 16 16.22 13.96 53.81
CA CYS A 16 15.65 15.26 54.23
C CYS A 16 14.82 15.90 53.10
N CYS A 17 13.82 16.72 53.46
CA CYS A 17 13.03 17.48 52.48
C CYS A 17 13.82 18.64 51.87
N VAL A 18 13.73 18.83 50.54
CA VAL A 18 13.76 20.17 49.91
C VAL A 18 12.72 20.20 48.79
N THR A 19 11.61 20.90 49.03
CA THR A 19 10.60 21.16 48.01
C THR A 19 11.01 22.40 47.22
N VAL A 20 11.38 22.25 45.95
CA VAL A 20 11.61 23.41 45.06
C VAL A 20 10.39 23.57 44.17
N PHE A 21 9.56 24.57 44.47
CA PHE A 21 8.56 25.07 43.52
C PHE A 21 9.29 25.89 42.45
N VAL A 22 9.30 25.42 41.20
CA VAL A 22 9.54 26.26 40.03
C VAL A 22 8.22 26.39 39.28
N LEU A 23 7.51 27.49 39.53
CA LEU A 23 6.46 27.96 38.64
C LEU A 23 7.12 28.79 37.55
N PHE A 24 6.93 28.40 36.28
CA PHE A 24 6.77 29.23 35.07
C PHE A 24 7.12 28.39 33.83
N GLY A 25 6.12 28.16 32.99
CA GLY A 25 6.23 27.42 31.73
C GLY A 25 4.81 27.22 31.19
N CYS A 26 4.50 27.80 30.04
CA CYS A 26 3.12 27.91 29.57
C CYS A 26 2.50 26.55 29.28
N SER A 27 1.19 26.44 29.52
CA SER A 27 0.36 25.33 29.05
C SER A 27 0.25 25.36 27.52
N GLY A 28 1.27 24.84 26.83
CA GLY A 28 1.11 24.27 25.49
C GLY A 28 0.36 22.96 25.67
N GLN A 29 -0.96 23.01 25.50
CA GLN A 29 -1.77 21.81 25.44
C GLN A 29 -1.72 21.34 23.99
N ASP A 30 -0.74 20.50 23.68
CA ASP A 30 -0.61 19.87 22.37
C ASP A 30 -1.88 19.06 22.10
N ASP A 31 -2.73 19.58 21.20
CA ASP A 31 -3.94 18.88 20.78
C ASP A 31 -3.54 17.82 19.76
N PRO A 32 -3.70 16.52 20.04
CA PRO A 32 -3.17 15.45 19.18
C PRO A 32 -3.93 15.30 17.84
N ARG A 33 -4.75 16.28 17.46
CA ARG A 33 -5.52 16.35 16.20
C ARG A 33 -4.88 17.17 15.09
N SER A 34 -3.66 17.67 15.28
CA SER A 34 -2.97 18.48 14.27
C SER A 34 -2.34 17.64 13.14
N GLY A 35 -3.18 16.86 12.44
CA GLY A 35 -2.83 16.35 11.11
C GLY A 35 -2.76 17.49 10.08
N PRO A 36 -2.08 17.30 8.94
CA PRO A 36 -2.08 18.30 7.88
C PRO A 36 -3.50 18.62 7.45
N THR A 37 -3.78 19.91 7.35
CA THR A 37 -5.09 20.45 6.98
C THR A 37 -4.98 21.05 5.59
N ASP A 38 -5.81 20.60 4.66
CA ASP A 38 -5.93 21.28 3.37
C ASP A 38 -6.61 22.64 3.57
N GLU A 39 -5.88 23.74 3.34
CA GLU A 39 -6.39 25.11 3.51
C GLU A 39 -7.58 25.44 2.57
N ALA A 40 -7.75 24.70 1.46
CA ALA A 40 -8.83 24.91 0.51
C ALA A 40 -10.15 24.22 0.93
N THR A 41 -10.08 23.09 1.63
CA THR A 41 -11.27 22.34 2.08
C THR A 41 -11.52 22.38 3.59
N GLY A 42 -10.52 22.77 4.39
CA GLY A 42 -10.58 22.77 5.85
C GLY A 42 -10.68 21.37 6.46
N ARG A 43 -10.34 20.32 5.70
CA ARG A 43 -10.39 18.92 6.14
C ARG A 43 -9.01 18.45 6.60
N VAL A 44 -9.02 17.58 7.60
CA VAL A 44 -7.85 16.97 8.23
C VAL A 44 -7.92 15.47 8.01
N ILE A 45 -6.80 14.86 7.63
CA ILE A 45 -6.62 13.40 7.76
C ILE A 45 -6.14 13.15 9.19
N GLU A 46 -7.04 12.74 10.10
CA GLU A 46 -6.69 12.54 11.53
C GLU A 46 -5.69 11.37 11.74
N ASP A 47 -5.66 10.38 10.84
CA ASP A 47 -4.79 9.20 10.89
C ASP A 47 -3.90 9.09 9.63
N GLY A 48 -3.33 10.21 9.19
CA GLY A 48 -2.53 10.28 7.95
C GLY A 48 -1.14 9.61 8.06
N MET A 49 -0.71 8.97 6.97
CA MET A 49 0.57 8.26 6.85
C MET A 49 1.38 8.75 5.63
N PRO A 50 2.73 8.69 5.65
CA PRO A 50 3.57 8.97 4.50
C PRO A 50 3.47 7.86 3.45
N ALA A 51 3.81 8.16 2.19
CA ALA A 51 3.81 7.20 1.08
C ALA A 51 4.59 5.89 1.37
N ALA A 52 5.60 5.93 2.24
CA ALA A 52 6.40 4.77 2.63
C ALA A 52 5.64 3.72 3.45
N ASP A 53 4.57 4.10 4.14
CA ASP A 53 3.76 3.20 4.97
C ASP A 53 2.49 2.70 4.22
N VAL A 54 2.14 3.35 3.11
CA VAL A 54 0.92 3.08 2.32
C VAL A 54 0.94 1.68 1.71
N CYS A 55 -0.23 1.02 1.72
CA CYS A 55 -0.43 -0.34 1.23
C CYS A 55 0.50 -1.35 1.93
N ASP A 56 0.60 -1.29 3.26
CA ASP A 56 1.52 -2.10 4.09
C ASP A 56 2.99 -2.03 3.63
N ALA A 57 3.47 -0.81 3.37
CA ALA A 57 4.82 -0.51 2.88
C ALA A 57 5.24 -1.27 1.58
N SER A 58 4.27 -1.70 0.76
CA SER A 58 4.52 -2.37 -0.53
C SER A 58 5.03 -1.45 -1.66
N LEU A 59 5.14 -0.15 -1.41
CA LEU A 59 5.69 0.83 -2.35
C LEU A 59 7.22 0.95 -2.22
N SER A 60 7.92 0.73 -3.32
CA SER A 60 9.34 0.99 -3.49
C SER A 60 9.63 2.49 -3.39
N PRO A 61 10.89 2.92 -3.17
CA PRO A 61 11.22 4.35 -3.15
C PRO A 61 10.80 5.12 -4.41
N SER A 62 10.87 4.51 -5.61
CA SER A 62 10.36 5.15 -6.83
C SER A 62 8.84 5.27 -6.81
N ALA A 63 8.14 4.20 -6.44
CA ALA A 63 6.68 4.19 -6.37
C ALA A 63 6.12 5.17 -5.32
N GLN A 64 6.86 5.41 -4.24
CA GLN A 64 6.56 6.45 -3.25
C GLN A 64 6.66 7.86 -3.87
N GLU A 65 7.74 8.16 -4.61
CA GLU A 65 7.90 9.42 -5.33
C GLU A 65 6.82 9.61 -6.41
N SER A 66 6.50 8.54 -7.16
CA SER A 66 5.42 8.47 -8.15
C SER A 66 4.05 8.75 -7.53
N LEU A 67 3.75 8.20 -6.34
CA LEU A 67 2.49 8.46 -5.63
C LEU A 67 2.38 9.91 -5.17
N VAL A 68 3.43 10.49 -4.60
CA VAL A 68 3.47 11.90 -4.17
C VAL A 68 3.30 12.84 -5.37
N ALA A 69 3.96 12.53 -6.50
CA ALA A 69 3.84 13.31 -7.74
C ALA A 69 2.42 13.25 -8.33
N LEU A 70 1.79 12.08 -8.33
CA LEU A 70 0.40 11.87 -8.78
C LEU A 70 -0.61 12.60 -7.89
N ALA A 71 -0.42 12.56 -6.58
CA ALA A 71 -1.35 13.11 -5.59
C ALA A 71 -1.23 14.64 -5.44
N GLY A 72 -0.02 15.19 -5.62
CA GLY A 72 0.29 16.56 -5.20
C GLY A 72 0.27 16.76 -3.68
N ASP A 73 0.38 15.66 -2.92
CA ASP A 73 0.22 15.56 -1.47
C ASP A 73 1.26 14.54 -0.95
N ASP A 74 1.71 14.68 0.30
CA ASP A 74 2.65 13.77 0.95
C ASP A 74 2.04 12.97 2.11
N VAL A 75 0.75 13.18 2.42
CA VAL A 75 0.03 12.46 3.46
C VAL A 75 -1.23 11.78 2.92
N PHE A 76 -1.34 10.49 3.25
CA PHE A 76 -2.32 9.56 2.68
C PHE A 76 -3.11 8.85 3.78
N THR A 77 -4.21 8.20 3.41
CA THR A 77 -4.69 7.00 4.11
C THR A 77 -4.93 5.92 3.09
N ASP A 78 -4.70 4.67 3.46
CA ASP A 78 -5.23 3.52 2.76
C ASP A 78 -6.29 2.78 3.60
N ARG A 79 -7.10 1.97 2.92
CA ARG A 79 -8.15 1.12 3.51
C ARG A 79 -8.63 0.08 2.52
N ILE A 80 -9.37 -0.91 3.02
CA ILE A 80 -10.14 -1.85 2.20
C ILE A 80 -11.63 -1.64 2.52
N ASP A 81 -12.32 -0.92 1.64
CA ASP A 81 -13.70 -0.44 1.80
C ASP A 81 -13.91 0.37 3.10
N THR A 82 -14.29 -0.29 4.21
CA THR A 82 -14.52 0.31 5.55
C THR A 82 -13.63 -0.29 6.64
N ARG A 83 -12.69 -1.16 6.27
CA ARG A 83 -11.74 -1.83 7.19
C ARG A 83 -10.46 -0.98 7.38
N PRO A 84 -9.61 -1.33 8.37
CA PRO A 84 -8.24 -0.79 8.54
C PRO A 84 -7.40 -0.68 7.24
N PRO A 85 -6.22 -0.03 7.31
CA PRO A 85 -5.22 0.00 6.23
C PRO A 85 -4.92 -1.39 5.66
N ALA A 86 -4.30 -1.44 4.48
CA ALA A 86 -3.97 -2.72 3.87
C ALA A 86 -3.03 -3.53 4.79
N ASP A 87 -3.16 -4.85 4.70
CA ASP A 87 -2.33 -5.83 5.40
C ASP A 87 -1.95 -6.87 4.34
N LEU A 88 -0.65 -6.92 3.99
CA LEU A 88 -0.14 -7.72 2.90
C LEU A 88 -0.20 -9.21 3.25
N ASP A 89 0.12 -9.57 4.49
CA ASP A 89 0.05 -10.95 4.99
C ASP A 89 -1.40 -11.46 4.97
N GLU A 90 -2.38 -10.69 5.46
CA GLU A 90 -3.80 -11.07 5.38
C GLU A 90 -4.26 -11.16 3.92
N PHE A 91 -3.86 -10.19 3.07
CA PHE A 91 -4.23 -10.19 1.66
C PHE A 91 -3.69 -11.41 0.90
N VAL A 92 -2.42 -11.77 1.09
CA VAL A 92 -1.79 -12.96 0.50
C VAL A 92 -2.55 -14.23 0.87
N GLN A 93 -3.05 -14.34 2.11
CA GLN A 93 -3.89 -15.48 2.51
C GLN A 93 -5.29 -15.43 1.88
N ARG A 94 -5.91 -14.24 1.70
CA ARG A 94 -7.22 -14.11 1.04
C ARG A 94 -7.17 -14.44 -0.45
N VAL A 95 -6.22 -13.86 -1.19
CA VAL A 95 -6.08 -14.04 -2.64
C VAL A 95 -5.76 -15.49 -3.02
N MET A 96 -5.17 -16.26 -2.10
CA MET A 96 -4.93 -17.70 -2.20
C MET A 96 -6.17 -18.58 -1.96
N GLY A 97 -7.29 -18.01 -1.48
CA GLY A 97 -8.51 -18.76 -1.20
C GLY A 97 -9.19 -19.32 -2.45
N PRO A 98 -9.86 -20.49 -2.39
CA PRO A 98 -10.49 -21.12 -3.56
C PRO A 98 -11.70 -20.36 -4.11
N GLU A 99 -12.26 -19.43 -3.34
CA GLU A 99 -13.38 -18.55 -3.73
C GLU A 99 -12.88 -17.14 -4.14
N ALA A 100 -11.57 -16.89 -4.10
CA ALA A 100 -10.99 -15.59 -4.47
C ALA A 100 -10.95 -15.46 -6.00
N PHE A 101 -11.98 -14.80 -6.53
CA PHE A 101 -12.05 -14.35 -7.92
C PHE A 101 -11.25 -13.04 -8.05
N SER A 102 -11.85 -11.88 -7.73
CA SER A 102 -11.12 -10.60 -7.59
C SER A 102 -11.07 -10.17 -6.13
N GLU A 103 -9.88 -9.89 -5.62
CA GLU A 103 -9.62 -9.43 -4.25
C GLU A 103 -8.98 -8.05 -4.28
N ARG A 104 -9.58 -7.08 -3.58
CA ARG A 104 -9.01 -5.75 -3.43
C ARG A 104 -7.91 -5.75 -2.38
N PHE A 105 -6.74 -5.21 -2.74
CA PHE A 105 -5.62 -5.10 -1.83
C PHE A 105 -5.59 -3.74 -1.14
N CYS A 106 -5.61 -2.65 -1.91
CA CYS A 106 -5.35 -1.32 -1.38
C CYS A 106 -6.20 -0.25 -2.09
N GLN A 107 -6.68 0.74 -1.35
CA GLN A 107 -7.33 1.94 -1.89
C GLN A 107 -6.71 3.14 -1.20
N ILE A 108 -6.09 4.04 -1.96
CA ILE A 108 -5.34 5.18 -1.44
C ILE A 108 -6.22 6.45 -1.52
N TYR A 109 -6.26 7.22 -0.45
CA TYR A 109 -7.06 8.43 -0.26
C TYR A 109 -6.15 9.59 0.17
N THR A 110 -6.52 10.81 -0.22
CA THR A 110 -5.89 12.08 0.21
C THR A 110 -6.94 13.00 0.83
N ALA A 111 -6.57 14.20 1.29
CA ALA A 111 -7.55 15.16 1.81
C ALA A 111 -8.56 15.61 0.73
N THR A 112 -8.12 15.70 -0.51
CA THR A 112 -8.94 16.03 -1.69
C THR A 112 -9.74 14.81 -2.19
N HIS A 113 -9.18 13.60 -2.09
CA HIS A 113 -9.80 12.33 -2.50
C HIS A 113 -10.23 11.49 -1.27
N TRP A 114 -11.08 12.05 -0.41
CA TRP A 114 -11.53 11.41 0.84
C TRP A 114 -12.83 10.58 0.68
N ASP A 115 -13.75 10.99 -0.21
CA ASP A 115 -15.03 10.30 -0.51
C ASP A 115 -14.84 9.12 -1.48
N ASN A 116 -13.90 9.29 -2.42
CA ASN A 116 -13.57 8.31 -3.46
C ASN A 116 -12.04 8.21 -3.49
N PRO A 117 -11.45 7.02 -3.56
CA PRO A 117 -10.00 6.87 -3.57
C PRO A 117 -9.37 7.63 -4.75
N LEU A 118 -8.14 8.09 -4.56
CA LEU A 118 -7.26 8.58 -5.61
C LEU A 118 -6.96 7.45 -6.60
N LEU A 119 -6.60 6.27 -6.07
CA LEU A 119 -6.41 5.04 -6.83
C LEU A 119 -6.79 3.80 -6.00
N ALA A 120 -7.15 2.72 -6.67
CA ALA A 120 -7.45 1.43 -6.06
C ALA A 120 -6.77 0.29 -6.84
N ILE A 121 -6.20 -0.67 -6.11
CA ILE A 121 -5.47 -1.82 -6.64
C ILE A 121 -6.18 -3.11 -6.19
N GLU A 122 -6.50 -3.97 -7.15
CA GLU A 122 -7.10 -5.28 -6.95
C GLU A 122 -6.40 -6.36 -7.79
N PHE A 123 -6.51 -7.61 -7.37
CA PHE A 123 -5.88 -8.75 -8.02
C PHE A 123 -6.90 -9.83 -8.36
N LEU A 124 -6.74 -10.46 -9.52
CA LEU A 124 -7.62 -11.49 -10.06
C LEU A 124 -6.78 -12.62 -10.66
N TRP A 125 -7.15 -13.86 -10.34
CA TRP A 125 -6.54 -15.06 -10.91
C TRP A 125 -7.14 -15.43 -12.26
N PHE A 126 -6.30 -15.93 -13.17
CA PHE A 126 -6.68 -16.44 -14.47
C PHE A 126 -5.99 -17.77 -14.78
N ASP A 127 -6.73 -18.69 -15.42
CA ASP A 127 -6.21 -19.99 -15.90
C ASP A 127 -5.34 -19.86 -17.18
N GLU A 128 -5.38 -18.70 -17.84
CA GLU A 128 -4.63 -18.38 -19.06
C GLU A 128 -4.17 -16.91 -19.00
N ALA A 129 -3.07 -16.56 -19.67
CA ALA A 129 -2.60 -15.18 -19.73
C ALA A 129 -3.68 -14.27 -20.35
N PRO A 130 -4.04 -13.12 -19.73
CA PRO A 130 -4.94 -12.15 -20.35
C PRO A 130 -4.37 -11.67 -21.67
N THR A 131 -4.92 -12.16 -22.79
CA THR A 131 -4.49 -11.69 -24.11
C THR A 131 -4.92 -10.24 -24.28
N PRO A 132 -4.02 -9.33 -24.73
CA PRO A 132 -4.43 -8.03 -25.21
C PRO A 132 -5.41 -8.25 -26.35
N ASP A 133 -6.67 -7.83 -26.18
CA ASP A 133 -7.70 -8.03 -27.21
C ASP A 133 -7.20 -7.35 -28.50
N ALA A 134 -7.14 -8.09 -29.61
CA ALA A 134 -6.78 -7.53 -30.91
C ALA A 134 -7.82 -6.49 -31.41
N SER A 135 -8.97 -6.42 -30.73
CA SER A 135 -10.04 -5.44 -30.87
C SER A 135 -10.00 -4.34 -29.81
N ALA A 136 -9.04 -4.39 -28.87
CA ALA A 136 -8.84 -3.34 -27.87
C ALA A 136 -8.62 -1.99 -28.57
N PRO A 137 -9.07 -0.88 -27.95
CA PRO A 137 -8.79 0.44 -28.49
C PRO A 137 -7.27 0.66 -28.63
N SER A 138 -6.88 1.36 -29.69
CA SER A 138 -5.48 1.57 -30.10
C SER A 138 -4.72 2.56 -29.20
N ASP A 139 -5.22 2.83 -28.01
CA ASP A 139 -4.67 3.71 -26.99
C ASP A 139 -3.91 2.95 -25.90
N GLN A 140 -4.05 1.62 -25.81
CA GLN A 140 -3.25 0.81 -24.90
C GLN A 140 -1.75 1.03 -25.11
N ARG A 141 -1.05 1.30 -24.00
CA ARG A 141 0.39 1.55 -23.95
C ARG A 141 1.07 0.37 -23.27
N PRO A 142 1.81 -0.49 -24.01
CA PRO A 142 2.43 -1.67 -23.44
C PRO A 142 3.68 -1.35 -22.61
N TYR A 143 3.92 -2.15 -21.57
CA TYR A 143 5.07 -2.06 -20.67
C TYR A 143 5.76 -3.43 -20.52
N ALA A 144 7.06 -3.40 -20.22
CA ALA A 144 7.91 -4.57 -20.04
C ALA A 144 7.84 -5.06 -18.58
N ALA A 145 6.70 -5.65 -18.19
CA ALA A 145 6.51 -6.30 -16.89
C ALA A 145 5.55 -7.49 -17.01
N GLY A 146 5.87 -8.60 -16.34
CA GLY A 146 5.05 -9.79 -16.38
C GLY A 146 5.03 -10.48 -17.75
N GLU A 147 3.95 -11.21 -18.01
CA GLU A 147 3.63 -11.74 -19.34
C GLU A 147 2.95 -10.66 -20.19
N VAL A 148 2.07 -9.85 -19.56
CA VAL A 148 1.34 -8.75 -20.19
C VAL A 148 1.25 -7.57 -19.23
N ALA A 149 1.73 -6.40 -19.63
CA ALA A 149 1.47 -5.15 -18.93
C ALA A 149 1.08 -4.04 -19.90
N TYR A 150 0.08 -3.24 -19.53
CA TYR A 150 -0.33 -2.06 -20.28
C TYR A 150 -1.02 -1.01 -19.40
N TYR A 151 -0.97 0.24 -19.86
CA TYR A 151 -1.85 1.31 -19.40
C TYR A 151 -2.91 1.60 -20.47
N GLY A 152 -4.14 1.95 -20.09
CA GLY A 152 -5.22 2.29 -21.01
C GLY A 152 -6.40 2.99 -20.35
N ASP A 153 -7.55 2.99 -21.01
CA ASP A 153 -8.78 3.63 -20.53
C ASP A 153 -9.23 3.04 -19.17
N GLY A 154 -9.03 3.83 -18.11
CA GLY A 154 -9.40 3.50 -16.72
C GLY A 154 -8.24 3.17 -15.78
N GLY A 155 -7.03 2.91 -16.29
CA GLY A 155 -5.84 2.67 -15.48
C GLY A 155 -4.85 1.66 -16.05
N GLY A 156 -4.12 0.98 -15.16
CA GLY A 156 -3.04 0.06 -15.50
C GLY A 156 -3.38 -1.41 -15.21
N VAL A 157 -2.81 -2.33 -15.98
CA VAL A 157 -2.90 -3.78 -15.78
C VAL A 157 -1.51 -4.40 -15.89
N ILE A 158 -1.17 -5.33 -14.99
CA ILE A 158 0.01 -6.19 -15.07
C ILE A 158 -0.42 -7.62 -14.74
N ALA A 159 -0.28 -8.55 -15.69
CA ALA A 159 -0.51 -9.97 -15.50
C ALA A 159 0.81 -10.74 -15.58
N PHE A 160 1.05 -11.59 -14.57
CA PHE A 160 2.29 -12.33 -14.40
C PHE A 160 2.02 -13.79 -13.97
N PRO A 161 2.86 -14.75 -14.36
CA PRO A 161 2.74 -16.13 -13.89
C PRO A 161 3.00 -16.21 -12.38
N CYS A 162 2.20 -17.01 -11.67
CA CYS A 162 2.39 -17.22 -10.24
C CYS A 162 1.82 -18.58 -9.79
N SER A 163 2.68 -19.57 -9.55
CA SER A 163 2.30 -20.95 -9.25
C SER A 163 1.86 -21.19 -7.79
N ALA A 164 1.55 -20.12 -7.04
CA ALA A 164 1.45 -20.14 -5.59
C ALA A 164 0.34 -21.08 -5.08
N ARG A 165 -0.83 -21.12 -5.74
CA ARG A 165 -1.95 -22.01 -5.37
C ARG A 165 -1.65 -23.50 -5.58
N GLY A 166 -0.52 -23.85 -6.21
CA GLY A 166 -0.14 -25.24 -6.46
C GLY A 166 -1.05 -25.96 -7.46
N ALA A 167 -1.78 -25.20 -8.29
CA ALA A 167 -2.50 -25.74 -9.42
C ALA A 167 -1.52 -26.21 -10.51
N ALA A 168 -2.06 -26.65 -11.65
CA ALA A 168 -1.23 -26.97 -12.80
C ALA A 168 -0.46 -25.72 -13.28
N THR A 169 0.72 -25.93 -13.83
CA THR A 169 1.49 -24.92 -14.55
C THR A 169 0.59 -24.18 -15.55
N GLU A 170 0.59 -22.84 -15.52
CA GLU A 170 -0.20 -21.88 -16.34
C GLU A 170 -1.20 -20.98 -15.57
N GLU A 171 -1.22 -20.95 -14.23
CA GLU A 171 -1.93 -19.88 -13.48
C GLU A 171 -1.22 -18.52 -13.57
N TYR A 172 -2.00 -17.47 -13.88
CA TYR A 172 -1.58 -16.07 -13.90
C TYR A 172 -2.31 -15.27 -12.83
N LEU A 173 -1.57 -14.38 -12.17
CA LEU A 173 -2.12 -13.36 -11.29
C LEU A 173 -2.09 -12.02 -12.03
N SER A 174 -3.26 -11.39 -12.15
CA SER A 174 -3.42 -10.08 -12.77
C SER A 174 -3.68 -9.02 -11.71
N ALA A 175 -2.83 -8.00 -11.64
CA ALA A 175 -3.02 -6.80 -10.86
C ALA A 175 -3.64 -5.71 -11.74
N ALA A 176 -4.67 -5.03 -11.24
CA ALA A 176 -5.31 -3.90 -11.90
C ALA A 176 -5.28 -2.67 -10.98
N LEU A 177 -4.79 -1.54 -11.50
CA LEU A 177 -4.88 -0.23 -10.89
C LEU A 177 -5.99 0.56 -11.58
N SER A 178 -6.92 1.10 -10.80
CA SER A 178 -7.97 2.02 -11.26
C SER A 178 -7.82 3.39 -10.59
N LEU A 179 -8.23 4.45 -11.29
CA LEU A 179 -8.12 5.84 -10.81
C LEU A 179 -9.46 6.48 -10.46
N SER A 180 -9.40 7.48 -9.58
CA SER A 180 -10.45 8.47 -9.43
C SER A 180 -10.72 9.19 -10.76
N ALA A 181 -12.00 9.30 -11.16
CA ALA A 181 -12.41 10.10 -12.31
C ALA A 181 -12.14 11.62 -12.17
N LEU A 182 -11.66 12.05 -11.00
CA LEU A 182 -11.19 13.40 -10.71
C LEU A 182 -9.71 13.63 -11.07
N VAL A 183 -8.93 12.56 -11.31
CA VAL A 183 -7.55 12.65 -11.81
C VAL A 183 -7.59 12.93 -13.31
N VAL A 184 -7.00 14.04 -13.75
CA VAL A 184 -7.02 14.48 -15.15
C VAL A 184 -5.63 14.32 -15.75
N ALA A 185 -5.53 13.55 -16.84
CA ALA A 185 -4.29 13.32 -17.59
C ALA A 185 -3.11 12.89 -16.69
N PRO A 186 -3.23 11.75 -15.98
CA PRO A 186 -2.16 11.24 -15.13
C PRO A 186 -0.91 10.88 -15.94
N ASP A 187 0.24 10.88 -15.27
CA ASP A 187 1.46 10.28 -15.83
C ASP A 187 1.34 8.75 -15.75
N GLU A 188 1.24 8.12 -16.92
CA GLU A 188 1.06 6.67 -17.04
C GLU A 188 2.28 5.90 -16.51
N ASP A 189 3.50 6.46 -16.61
CA ASP A 189 4.72 5.79 -16.15
C ASP A 189 4.76 5.72 -14.62
N GLN A 190 4.31 6.79 -13.94
CA GLN A 190 4.15 6.82 -12.47
C GLN A 190 3.14 5.78 -11.97
N LEU A 191 2.05 5.58 -12.71
CA LEU A 191 1.02 4.60 -12.35
C LEU A 191 1.49 3.16 -12.53
N MET A 192 2.26 2.89 -13.57
CA MET A 192 2.83 1.57 -13.81
C MET A 192 3.99 1.25 -12.85
N ASP A 193 4.74 2.25 -12.36
CA ASP A 193 5.69 2.09 -11.26
C ASP A 193 5.00 1.72 -9.93
N ILE A 194 3.92 2.43 -9.57
CA ILE A 194 3.09 2.11 -8.39
C ILE A 194 2.53 0.68 -8.50
N LEU A 195 1.90 0.35 -9.64
CA LEU A 195 1.29 -0.97 -9.85
C LEU A 195 2.34 -2.09 -9.87
N ASN A 196 3.50 -1.88 -10.50
CA ASN A 196 4.58 -2.87 -10.50
C ASN A 196 5.13 -3.10 -9.09
N SER A 197 5.34 -2.04 -8.30
CA SER A 197 5.85 -2.18 -6.93
C SER A 197 4.91 -3.03 -6.06
N VAL A 198 3.61 -2.72 -6.07
CA VAL A 198 2.61 -3.47 -5.31
C VAL A 198 2.50 -4.91 -5.82
N SER A 199 2.55 -5.12 -7.14
CA SER A 199 2.56 -6.45 -7.74
C SER A 199 3.77 -7.29 -7.30
N ARG A 200 4.95 -6.68 -7.20
CA ARG A 200 6.16 -7.35 -6.71
C ARG A 200 6.04 -7.76 -5.25
N ALA A 201 5.52 -6.88 -4.37
CA ALA A 201 5.34 -7.19 -2.96
C ALA A 201 4.37 -8.38 -2.75
N VAL A 202 3.25 -8.38 -3.50
CA VAL A 202 2.30 -9.50 -3.52
C VAL A 202 2.95 -10.78 -4.08
N ALA A 203 3.70 -10.68 -5.17
CA ALA A 203 4.40 -11.83 -5.75
C ALA A 203 5.50 -12.40 -4.82
N ASP A 204 6.16 -11.56 -4.00
CA ASP A 204 7.14 -12.00 -3.00
C ASP A 204 6.46 -12.70 -1.82
N GLY A 205 5.38 -12.12 -1.29
CA GLY A 205 4.56 -12.74 -0.24
C GLY A 205 3.92 -14.08 -0.67
N LEU A 206 3.58 -14.22 -1.94
CA LEU A 206 3.12 -15.47 -2.57
C LEU A 206 4.27 -16.44 -2.91
N GLY A 207 5.54 -16.01 -2.82
CA GLY A 207 6.71 -16.82 -3.15
C GLY A 207 6.95 -17.04 -4.66
N CYS A 208 6.30 -16.27 -5.54
CA CYS A 208 6.38 -16.39 -7.00
C CYS A 208 7.11 -15.23 -7.69
N LEU A 209 7.69 -14.27 -6.95
CA LEU A 209 8.41 -13.11 -7.51
C LEU A 209 9.46 -13.50 -8.57
N ALA A 210 10.22 -14.58 -8.35
CA ALA A 210 11.28 -15.00 -9.25
C ALA A 210 10.79 -15.51 -10.62
N GLU A 211 9.58 -16.06 -10.70
CA GLU A 211 8.95 -16.50 -11.96
C GLU A 211 8.08 -15.42 -12.59
N SER A 212 7.57 -14.47 -11.79
CA SER A 212 6.65 -13.40 -12.22
C SER A 212 7.14 -12.53 -13.38
N GLY A 213 8.44 -12.44 -13.66
CA GLY A 213 8.98 -11.56 -14.71
C GLY A 213 8.80 -10.06 -14.44
N LEU A 214 8.44 -9.66 -13.21
CA LEU A 214 8.32 -8.26 -12.83
C LEU A 214 9.71 -7.60 -12.68
N PRO A 215 10.00 -6.46 -13.36
CA PRO A 215 11.29 -5.77 -13.25
C PRO A 215 11.48 -5.12 -11.88
N GLU A 216 12.72 -4.84 -11.48
CA GLU A 216 13.00 -4.00 -10.31
C GLU A 216 12.79 -2.50 -10.66
N GLY A 217 11.97 -1.79 -9.88
CA GLY A 217 11.64 -0.38 -10.11
C GLY A 217 10.54 -0.18 -11.15
N ALA A 218 10.52 0.98 -11.79
CA ALA A 218 9.53 1.33 -12.81
C ALA A 218 9.68 0.45 -14.08
N PRO A 219 8.59 -0.09 -14.64
CA PRO A 219 8.65 -0.88 -15.86
C PRO A 219 8.86 0.02 -17.09
N GLU A 220 9.68 -0.42 -18.05
CA GLU A 220 9.93 0.34 -19.29
C GLU A 220 8.75 0.22 -20.27
N ARG A 221 8.42 1.28 -21.01
CA ARG A 221 7.47 1.22 -22.12
C ARG A 221 8.03 0.36 -23.26
N VAL A 222 7.20 -0.52 -23.81
CA VAL A 222 7.55 -1.27 -25.03
C VAL A 222 7.30 -0.38 -26.25
N ALA A 223 8.32 -0.26 -27.11
CA ALA A 223 8.17 0.46 -28.37
C ALA A 223 7.28 -0.32 -29.36
N GLY A 224 6.29 0.35 -29.93
CA GLY A 224 5.45 -0.14 -31.04
C GLY A 224 6.03 0.14 -32.42
#